data_AF-A0A3D2U665-F1
#
_entry.id   AF-A0A3D2U665-F1
#
_cell.length_a   1.000
_cell.length_b   1.000
_cell.length_c   1.000
_cell.angle_alpha   90.00
_cell.angle_beta   90.00
_cell.angle_gamma   90.00
#
_symmetry.space_group_name_H-M   'P 1'
#
loop_
_entity.id
_entity.type
_entity.pdbx_description
1 polymer ?
#
loop_
_entity_poly.entity_id
_entity_poly.type
_entity_poly.pdbx_seq_one_letter_code
_entity_poly.pdbx_strand_id
1 'polypeptide(L)'
;ELLKRIETIEGELKQVGSATSFYRAVSAAEQGRIWKLRKASLGLSMAVAGDDKAIAFVEDTAVAPDRLKDYIQRFQEILDRHHTPAGFYAHASVGLLHIRPVIDLKTNTGVQRFSAIADDVANLVLEFGGALSGEHGDGLVRAPFQERMFGPTLYQAFREIKRTFDPDGLLNPGKIVDAPELTADLRFGPGHVTPDPTTAFDFSDFGGIARAAEQCSGVGACRKSLTGTMCPSYMATRNESDSTRGRANALRMAINGHLGPEGLANPTLKPALELCLECKACKSECPTGVDMARMKSEFLYQFHQVHPRPRYDRRFAGIRHTLERASTWPRLFNAVSGSGIGKWFAGIAQDRTPPRVAARSLLAECELLEFPPALEADAVFFPDTFSIHYEPHHVLAAIRVAGSLGLTSALSPHVCCGRPLISRGFLDDARKQATRLVDALLPLAQAQRPIIFLEPGCWSAVFDDLPHLVPEPKRESARIVAQACLTFEQWAARVLPEEPLSTASPRDIVLHHGHCHQKALIGTDSTLDVIRKAGGEARDLDAGCCGMAGSFGYQRDHLAVSLAIGERVLAPAVRQHSGPVVAPGFSCRHQVEHLTGTRPLSTAQWLVDQLAT
;
A
#
# COMPACT_ATOMS: atom_id res chain seq x y z
N GLU A 1 20.75 31.40 13.59
CA GLU A 1 21.54 30.70 14.63
C GLU A 1 21.71 29.20 14.36
N LEU A 2 20.62 28.42 14.23
CA LEU A 2 20.69 26.97 14.03
C LEU A 2 21.52 26.53 12.80
N LEU A 3 21.40 27.23 11.66
CA LEU A 3 22.21 26.93 10.46
C LEU A 3 23.71 27.04 10.73
N LYS A 4 24.14 28.05 11.50
CA LYS A 4 25.54 28.24 11.89
C LYS A 4 26.02 27.11 12.82
N ARG A 5 25.16 26.65 13.74
CA ARG A 5 25.47 25.49 14.59
C ARG A 5 25.60 24.20 13.78
N ILE A 6 24.74 24.00 12.77
CA ILE A 6 24.84 22.87 11.83
C ILE A 6 26.18 22.92 11.10
N GLU A 7 26.58 24.09 10.59
CA GLU A 7 27.89 24.28 9.95
C GLU A 7 29.07 23.94 10.87
N THR A 8 29.00 24.35 12.13
CA THR A 8 30.02 24.00 13.13
C THR A 8 30.10 22.48 13.33
N ILE A 9 28.97 21.82 13.56
CA ILE A 9 28.91 20.36 13.74
C ILE A 9 29.43 19.62 12.51
N GLU A 10 29.07 20.05 11.30
CA GLU A 10 29.60 19.46 10.07
C GLU A 10 31.12 19.63 9.97
N GLY A 11 31.65 20.79 10.36
CA GLY A 11 33.09 21.05 10.42
C GLY A 11 33.81 20.12 11.39
N GLU A 12 33.27 19.96 12.61
CA GLU A 12 33.80 19.06 13.63
C GLU A 12 33.75 17.59 13.15
N LEU A 13 32.63 17.13 12.60
CA LEU A 13 32.48 15.75 12.11
C LEU A 13 33.43 15.43 10.95
N LYS A 14 33.72 16.40 10.08
CA LYS A 14 34.73 16.26 9.01
C LYS A 14 36.14 16.10 9.60
N GLN A 15 36.49 16.86 10.63
CA GLN A 15 37.81 16.77 11.28
C GLN A 15 38.02 15.41 11.96
N VAL A 16 36.97 14.83 12.55
CA VAL A 16 37.02 13.51 13.20
C VAL A 16 36.93 12.36 12.18
N GLY A 17 36.80 12.65 10.88
CA GLY A 17 36.77 11.65 9.81
C GLY A 17 35.59 10.67 9.88
N SER A 18 34.54 11.01 10.63
CA SER A 18 33.45 10.10 10.98
C SER A 18 32.21 10.25 10.07
N ALA A 19 32.31 11.01 8.98
CA ALA A 19 31.20 11.24 8.05
C ALA A 19 31.65 11.28 6.59
N THR A 20 30.89 10.62 5.71
CA THR A 20 31.13 10.55 4.26
C THR A 20 30.25 11.51 3.45
N SER A 21 29.14 11.98 4.01
CA SER A 21 28.20 12.90 3.36
C SER A 21 27.35 13.65 4.40
N PHE A 22 26.86 14.83 4.02
CA PHE A 22 25.99 15.67 4.85
C PHE A 22 24.78 16.12 4.03
N TYR A 23 23.59 16.04 4.62
CA TYR A 23 22.36 16.55 4.03
C TYR A 23 21.66 17.50 5.02
N ARG A 24 21.49 18.76 4.62
CA ARG A 24 20.84 19.80 5.44
C ARG A 24 19.36 19.90 5.09
N ALA A 25 18.50 19.46 6.00
CA ALA A 25 17.06 19.68 5.89
C ALA A 25 16.67 21.02 6.53
N VAL A 26 16.64 22.08 5.73
CA VAL A 26 16.39 23.45 6.23
C VAL A 26 14.91 23.85 6.13
N SER A 27 14.18 23.28 5.17
CA SER A 27 12.75 23.50 5.05
C SER A 27 11.94 22.57 5.95
N ALA A 28 10.74 23.02 6.36
CA ALA A 28 9.82 22.21 7.15
C ALA A 28 9.43 20.90 6.43
N ALA A 29 9.33 20.94 5.09
CA ALA A 29 9.04 19.76 4.28
C ALA A 29 10.17 18.73 4.35
N GLU A 30 11.43 19.15 4.21
CA GLU A 30 12.59 18.25 4.32
C GLU A 30 12.74 17.67 5.72
N GLN A 31 12.56 18.50 6.75
CA GLN A 31 12.58 18.05 8.15
C GLN A 31 11.47 17.01 8.40
N GLY A 32 10.28 17.27 7.85
CA GLY A 32 9.15 16.34 7.88
C GLY A 32 9.49 14.97 7.25
N ARG A 33 10.22 14.95 6.12
CA ARG A 33 10.67 13.69 5.49
C ARG A 33 11.62 12.90 6.38
N ILE A 34 12.61 13.57 7.00
CA ILE A 34 13.54 12.92 7.93
C ILE A 34 12.79 12.38 9.16
N TRP A 35 11.86 13.16 9.73
CA TRP A 35 11.06 12.71 10.88
C TRP A 35 10.17 11.53 10.51
N LYS A 36 9.60 11.52 9.31
CA LYS A 36 8.80 10.40 8.81
C LYS A 36 9.66 9.13 8.67
N LEU A 37 10.88 9.24 8.14
CA LEU A 37 11.84 8.14 8.08
C LEU A 37 12.18 7.61 9.48
N ARG A 38 12.52 8.50 10.42
CA ARG A 38 12.80 8.13 11.82
C ARG A 38 11.64 7.43 12.49
N LYS A 39 10.40 7.84 12.21
CA LYS A 39 9.19 7.19 12.74
C LYS A 39 8.91 5.84 12.09
N ALA A 40 9.36 5.63 10.86
CA ALA A 40 9.17 4.38 10.12
C ALA A 40 10.28 3.34 10.35
N SER A 41 11.46 3.75 10.83
CA SER A 41 12.66 2.89 10.98
C SER A 41 12.37 1.58 11.71
N LEU A 42 11.53 1.62 12.75
CA LEU A 42 11.12 0.46 13.53
C LEU A 42 10.46 -0.64 12.70
N GLY A 43 9.51 -0.25 11.83
CA GLY A 43 8.86 -1.22 10.96
C GLY A 43 9.73 -1.60 9.78
N LEU A 44 10.59 -0.69 9.30
CA LEU A 44 11.55 -0.97 8.25
C LEU A 44 12.57 -2.04 8.68
N SER A 45 13.04 -2.00 9.92
CA SER A 45 13.98 -3.03 10.43
C SER A 45 13.35 -4.42 10.52
N MET A 46 12.02 -4.50 10.64
CA MET A 46 11.27 -5.76 10.62
C MET A 46 10.95 -6.23 9.20
N ALA A 47 11.21 -5.40 8.18
CA ALA A 47 10.85 -5.70 6.81
C ALA A 47 11.84 -6.65 6.09
N VAL A 48 12.82 -7.19 6.81
CA VAL A 48 13.83 -8.13 6.30
C VAL A 48 13.15 -9.39 5.76
N ALA A 49 13.45 -9.77 4.52
CA ALA A 49 12.93 -10.99 3.90
C ALA A 49 13.50 -12.25 4.58
N GLY A 50 12.74 -13.34 4.58
CA GLY A 50 13.13 -14.60 5.23
C GLY A 50 12.60 -14.77 6.65
N ASP A 51 13.11 -15.79 7.34
CA ASP A 51 12.65 -16.22 8.68
C ASP A 51 13.39 -15.49 9.82
N ASP A 52 14.60 -15.01 9.56
CA ASP A 52 15.35 -14.14 10.46
C ASP A 52 14.70 -12.76 10.55
N LYS A 53 14.12 -12.44 11.71
CA LYS A 53 13.43 -11.17 11.94
C LYS A 53 14.06 -10.37 13.07
N ALA A 54 14.11 -9.06 12.91
CA ALA A 54 14.43 -8.12 13.98
C ALA A 54 13.27 -8.11 15.00
N ILE A 55 13.37 -8.91 16.05
CA ILE A 55 12.29 -9.15 17.00
C ILE A 55 12.35 -8.20 18.21
N ALA A 56 11.18 -7.91 18.75
CA ALA A 56 10.88 -6.95 19.80
C ALA A 56 10.91 -7.63 21.18
N PHE A 57 12.06 -7.71 21.84
CA PHE A 57 12.16 -8.40 23.14
C PHE A 57 13.23 -7.91 24.11
N VAL A 58 14.25 -7.19 23.63
CA VAL A 58 15.29 -6.53 24.45
C VAL A 58 15.41 -5.03 24.17
N GLU A 59 14.41 -4.46 23.53
CA GLU A 59 14.30 -3.01 23.27
C GLU A 59 13.81 -2.22 24.49
N ASP A 60 13.81 -0.90 24.43
CA ASP A 60 13.24 -0.03 25.47
C ASP A 60 13.99 -0.04 26.82
N THR A 61 15.28 -0.38 26.81
CA THR A 61 16.10 -0.31 28.03
C THR A 61 16.60 1.11 28.28
N ALA A 62 16.54 1.57 29.53
CA ALA A 62 16.97 2.91 29.91
C ALA A 62 18.07 2.87 30.96
N VAL A 63 19.13 3.66 30.75
CA VAL A 63 20.21 3.88 31.71
C VAL A 63 20.51 5.38 31.83
N ALA A 64 21.30 5.78 32.82
CA ALA A 64 21.72 7.17 32.93
C ALA A 64 22.50 7.61 31.65
N PRO A 65 22.23 8.80 31.07
CA PRO A 65 22.82 9.21 29.79
C PRO A 65 24.37 9.24 29.77
N ASP A 66 25.00 9.53 30.90
CA ASP A 66 26.46 9.52 31.09
C ASP A 66 27.06 8.10 31.02
N ARG A 67 26.27 7.07 31.31
CA ARG A 67 26.66 5.65 31.20
C ARG A 67 26.30 5.01 29.86
N LEU A 68 25.63 5.75 28.97
CA LEU A 68 25.03 5.20 27.75
C LEU A 68 26.09 4.57 26.81
N LYS A 69 27.26 5.18 26.69
CA LYS A 69 28.35 4.66 25.86
C LYS A 69 28.78 3.27 26.30
N ASP A 70 29.08 3.11 27.59
CA ASP A 70 29.57 1.85 28.15
C ASP A 70 28.47 0.77 28.09
N TYR A 71 27.21 1.17 28.30
CA TYR A 71 26.07 0.27 28.16
C TYR A 71 25.92 -0.23 26.72
N ILE A 72 26.00 0.66 25.71
CA ILE A 72 25.93 0.26 24.29
C ILE A 72 27.06 -0.72 23.95
N GLN A 73 28.28 -0.45 24.41
CA GLN A 73 29.43 -1.34 24.18
C GLN A 73 29.18 -2.73 24.79
N ARG A 74 28.78 -2.80 26.06
CA ARG A 74 28.48 -4.06 26.75
C ARG A 74 27.30 -4.81 26.13
N PHE A 75 26.30 -4.08 25.63
CA PHE A 75 25.20 -4.67 24.90
C PHE A 75 25.68 -5.28 23.58
N GLN A 76 26.54 -4.58 22.83
CA GLN A 76 27.13 -5.11 21.61
C GLN A 76 27.94 -6.39 21.87
N GLU A 77 28.70 -6.46 22.96
CA GLU A 77 29.42 -7.67 23.37
C GLU A 77 28.47 -8.86 23.62
N ILE A 78 27.27 -8.63 24.17
CA ILE A 78 26.24 -9.66 24.28
C ILE A 78 25.82 -10.15 22.88
N LEU A 79 25.50 -9.24 21.97
CA LEU A 79 25.10 -9.59 20.60
C LEU A 79 26.19 -10.38 19.86
N ASP A 80 27.45 -9.98 20.03
CA ASP A 80 28.61 -10.61 19.40
C ASP A 80 28.80 -12.04 19.92
N ARG A 81 28.67 -12.26 21.24
CA ARG A 81 28.70 -13.62 21.85
C ARG A 81 27.59 -14.52 21.32
N HIS A 82 26.43 -13.96 21.02
CA HIS A 82 25.28 -14.70 20.49
C HIS A 82 25.25 -14.76 18.95
N HIS A 83 26.23 -14.14 18.28
CA HIS A 83 26.38 -14.08 16.82
C HIS A 83 25.10 -13.60 16.11
N THR A 84 24.50 -12.52 16.60
CA THR A 84 23.29 -11.93 16.00
C THR A 84 23.48 -10.44 15.72
N PRO A 85 23.16 -9.96 14.50
CA PRO A 85 23.12 -8.52 14.25
C PRO A 85 21.88 -7.91 14.93
N ALA A 86 21.94 -6.61 15.20
CA ALA A 86 20.79 -5.87 15.72
C ALA A 86 20.68 -4.49 15.10
N GLY A 87 19.45 -3.98 15.00
CA GLY A 87 19.19 -2.58 14.75
C GLY A 87 19.24 -1.79 16.05
N PHE A 88 20.02 -0.70 16.08
CA PHE A 88 20.11 0.23 17.20
C PHE A 88 19.41 1.55 16.85
N TYR A 89 18.52 1.99 17.73
CA TYR A 89 17.92 3.32 17.70
C TYR A 89 17.71 3.79 19.14
N ALA A 90 17.72 5.10 19.37
CA ALA A 90 17.82 5.61 20.73
C ALA A 90 17.10 6.95 20.87
N HIS A 91 16.62 7.20 22.07
CA HIS A 91 16.39 8.53 22.60
C HIS A 91 17.58 8.87 23.50
N ALA A 92 18.75 9.07 22.88
CA ALA A 92 20.03 9.20 23.59
C ALA A 92 20.03 10.31 24.66
N SER A 93 19.26 11.38 24.47
CA SER A 93 19.14 12.48 25.44
C SER A 93 18.56 12.07 26.79
N VAL A 94 17.82 10.96 26.84
CA VAL A 94 17.21 10.40 28.06
C VAL A 94 17.75 9.00 28.38
N GLY A 95 18.83 8.58 27.71
CA GLY A 95 19.50 7.31 27.98
C GLY A 95 18.68 6.07 27.63
N LEU A 96 17.64 6.23 26.80
CA LEU A 96 16.76 5.15 26.37
C LEU A 96 17.22 4.57 25.02
N LEU A 97 17.36 3.25 24.98
CA LEU A 97 17.79 2.49 23.82
C LEU A 97 16.72 1.52 23.37
N HIS A 98 16.68 1.36 22.06
CA HIS A 98 15.81 0.43 21.39
C HIS A 98 16.64 -0.43 20.46
N ILE A 99 16.83 -1.68 20.87
CA ILE A 99 17.72 -2.62 20.20
C ILE A 99 16.92 -3.86 19.83
N ARG A 100 16.98 -4.23 18.54
CA ARG A 100 16.25 -5.39 18.01
C ARG A 100 17.21 -6.40 17.38
N PRO A 101 17.57 -7.46 18.13
CA PRO A 101 18.34 -8.57 17.59
C PRO A 101 17.57 -9.31 16.50
N VAL A 102 18.30 -9.85 15.53
CA VAL A 102 17.75 -10.64 14.43
C VAL A 102 17.80 -12.13 14.80
N ILE A 103 16.63 -12.73 14.98
CA ILE A 103 16.50 -14.10 15.48
C ILE A 103 15.35 -14.82 14.75
N ASP A 104 15.59 -16.06 14.34
CA ASP A 104 14.57 -16.98 13.89
C ASP A 104 13.99 -17.82 15.04
N LEU A 105 12.80 -17.46 15.52
CA LEU A 105 12.08 -18.17 16.59
C LEU A 105 11.47 -19.52 16.15
N LYS A 106 11.55 -19.89 14.87
CA LYS A 106 11.08 -21.19 14.36
C LYS A 106 12.08 -22.32 14.68
N THR A 107 13.30 -21.97 15.06
CA THR A 107 14.38 -22.92 15.38
C THR A 107 14.59 -23.06 16.89
N ASN A 108 15.02 -24.25 17.34
CA ASN A 108 15.43 -24.47 18.73
C ASN A 108 16.55 -23.50 19.15
N THR A 109 17.58 -23.37 18.29
CA THR A 109 18.73 -22.48 18.54
C THR A 109 18.29 -21.03 18.67
N GLY A 110 17.38 -20.55 17.82
CA GLY A 110 16.88 -19.18 17.88
C GLY A 110 16.05 -18.92 19.14
N VAL A 111 15.22 -19.86 19.58
CA VAL A 111 14.48 -19.74 20.85
C VAL A 111 15.41 -19.73 22.06
N GLN A 112 16.45 -20.58 22.07
CA GLN A 112 17.46 -20.58 23.13
C GLN A 112 18.24 -19.26 23.16
N ARG A 113 18.67 -18.77 21.98
CA ARG A 113 19.36 -17.47 21.84
C ARG A 113 18.48 -16.32 22.33
N PHE A 114 17.20 -16.31 21.94
CA PHE A 114 16.22 -15.32 22.39
C PHE A 114 16.13 -15.26 23.93
N SER A 115 15.98 -16.42 24.58
CA SER A 115 15.91 -16.49 26.04
C SER A 115 17.22 -16.02 26.70
N ALA A 116 18.37 -16.49 26.19
CA ALA A 116 19.67 -16.15 26.74
C ALA A 116 20.01 -14.66 26.61
N ILE A 117 19.74 -14.04 25.45
CA ILE A 117 19.93 -12.59 25.26
C ILE A 117 19.00 -11.81 26.19
N ALA A 118 17.74 -12.24 26.36
CA ALA A 118 16.79 -11.57 27.24
C ALA A 118 17.29 -11.55 28.69
N ASP A 119 17.84 -12.68 29.16
CA ASP A 119 18.41 -12.79 30.50
C ASP A 119 19.69 -11.95 30.67
N ASP A 120 20.63 -12.06 29.73
CA ASP A 120 21.88 -11.30 29.72
C ASP A 120 21.61 -9.79 29.77
N VAL A 121 20.66 -9.31 28.96
CA VAL A 121 20.27 -7.89 28.93
C VAL A 121 19.57 -7.48 30.22
N ALA A 122 18.74 -8.33 30.81
CA ALA A 122 18.10 -8.03 32.10
C ALA A 122 19.14 -7.84 33.21
N ASN A 123 20.16 -8.69 33.27
CA ASN A 123 21.27 -8.56 34.22
C ASN A 123 22.09 -7.29 33.95
N LEU A 124 22.37 -7.00 32.68
CA LEU A 124 23.12 -5.79 32.29
C LEU A 124 22.39 -4.51 32.70
N VAL A 125 21.08 -4.44 32.51
CA VAL A 125 20.28 -3.28 32.94
C VAL A 125 20.40 -3.06 34.46
N LEU A 126 20.33 -4.13 35.25
CA LEU A 126 20.48 -4.05 36.71
C LEU A 126 21.88 -3.60 37.14
N GLU A 127 22.94 -4.14 36.51
CA GLU A 127 24.34 -3.69 36.71
C GLU A 127 24.49 -2.18 36.43
N PHE A 128 23.71 -1.66 35.48
CA PHE A 128 23.73 -0.25 35.13
C PHE A 128 22.77 0.63 35.95
N GLY A 129 22.03 0.06 36.90
CA GLY A 129 21.01 0.76 37.68
C GLY A 129 19.90 1.33 36.80
N GLY A 130 19.64 0.68 35.65
CA GLY A 130 18.69 1.09 34.64
C GLY A 130 17.30 0.49 34.82
N ALA A 131 16.46 0.63 33.80
CA ALA A 131 15.14 0.01 33.70
C ALA A 131 14.99 -0.85 32.43
N LEU A 132 14.26 -1.96 32.56
CA LEU A 132 13.99 -2.91 31.46
C LEU A 132 12.98 -2.38 30.44
N SER A 133 12.18 -1.39 30.84
CA SER A 133 11.21 -0.69 30.01
C SER A 133 11.15 0.76 30.44
N GLY A 134 11.27 1.69 29.49
CA GLY A 134 11.27 3.14 29.72
C GLY A 134 10.04 3.85 29.15
N GLU A 135 9.62 3.52 27.92
CA GLU A 135 8.42 4.10 27.29
C GLU A 135 7.36 3.06 26.89
N HIS A 136 7.73 1.79 26.78
CA HIS A 136 6.82 0.70 26.43
C HIS A 136 6.24 0.04 27.69
N GLY A 137 5.31 -0.90 27.48
CA GLY A 137 4.79 -1.72 28.58
C GLY A 137 5.57 -3.03 28.69
N ASP A 138 5.77 -3.51 29.92
CA ASP A 138 6.48 -4.76 30.21
C ASP A 138 5.86 -6.00 29.54
N GLY A 139 4.53 -6.02 29.41
CA GLY A 139 3.79 -7.07 28.70
C GLY A 139 4.06 -8.48 29.26
N LEU A 140 4.09 -9.48 28.38
CA LEU A 140 4.53 -10.85 28.71
C LEU A 140 6.06 -11.01 28.58
N VAL A 141 6.68 -10.23 27.70
CA VAL A 141 8.09 -10.41 27.32
C VAL A 141 9.06 -9.96 28.42
N ARG A 142 8.64 -9.06 29.32
CA ARG A 142 9.43 -8.60 30.47
C ARG A 142 8.96 -9.14 31.80
N ALA A 143 7.73 -9.64 31.87
CA ALA A 143 7.12 -10.09 33.11
C ALA A 143 7.96 -11.12 33.91
N PRO A 144 8.67 -12.07 33.27
CA PRO A 144 9.57 -13.00 33.98
C PRO A 144 10.70 -12.30 34.77
N PHE A 145 11.01 -11.04 34.48
CA PHE A 145 12.13 -10.31 35.07
C PHE A 145 11.70 -9.27 36.12
N GLN A 146 10.40 -9.07 36.32
CA GLN A 146 9.87 -7.98 37.14
C GLN A 146 10.25 -8.11 38.61
N GLU A 147 10.23 -9.32 39.17
CA GLU A 147 10.66 -9.52 40.56
C GLU A 147 12.16 -9.22 40.74
N ARG A 148 12.99 -9.51 39.73
CA ARG A 148 14.43 -9.14 39.75
C ARG A 148 14.61 -7.62 39.65
N MET A 149 13.77 -6.97 38.84
CA MET A 149 13.82 -5.52 38.60
C MET A 149 13.39 -4.69 39.80
N PHE A 150 12.30 -5.09 40.47
CA PHE A 150 11.69 -4.31 41.55
C PHE A 150 11.93 -4.89 42.94
N GLY A 151 12.48 -6.10 43.01
CA GLY A 151 12.63 -6.85 44.25
C GLY A 151 11.30 -7.45 44.75
N PRO A 152 11.38 -8.39 45.71
CA PRO A 152 10.23 -9.16 46.17
C PRO A 152 9.14 -8.27 46.81
N THR A 153 9.51 -7.22 47.53
CA THR A 153 8.55 -6.34 48.22
C THR A 153 7.62 -5.62 47.26
N LEU A 154 8.17 -4.94 46.25
CA LEU A 154 7.37 -4.21 45.27
C LEU A 154 6.62 -5.17 44.34
N TYR A 155 7.23 -6.30 43.98
CA TYR A 155 6.57 -7.31 43.18
C TYR A 155 5.34 -7.89 43.89
N GLN A 156 5.39 -8.14 45.20
CA GLN A 156 4.21 -8.54 45.98
C GLN A 156 3.14 -7.45 46.02
N ALA A 157 3.52 -6.17 46.15
CA ALA A 157 2.56 -5.07 46.05
C ALA A 157 1.86 -5.03 44.69
N PHE A 158 2.57 -5.28 43.58
CA PHE A 158 1.96 -5.41 42.25
C PHE A 158 0.95 -6.56 42.20
N ARG A 159 1.26 -7.70 42.82
CA ARG A 159 0.37 -8.87 42.91
C ARG A 159 -0.88 -8.55 43.72
N GLU A 160 -0.74 -7.89 44.87
CA GLU A 160 -1.86 -7.48 45.72
C GLU A 160 -2.80 -6.52 45.00
N ILE A 161 -2.26 -5.48 44.35
CA ILE A 161 -3.04 -4.54 43.55
C ILE A 161 -3.80 -5.30 42.47
N LYS A 162 -3.11 -6.17 41.71
CA LYS A 162 -3.75 -6.94 40.63
C LYS A 162 -4.87 -7.83 41.16
N ARG A 163 -4.64 -8.60 42.23
CA ARG A 163 -5.66 -9.47 42.84
C ARG A 163 -6.83 -8.70 43.42
N THR A 164 -6.61 -7.48 43.89
CA THR A 164 -7.69 -6.63 44.43
C THR A 164 -8.68 -6.21 43.33
N PHE A 165 -8.17 -5.89 42.14
CA PHE A 165 -9.00 -5.45 41.01
C PHE A 165 -9.40 -6.57 40.04
N ASP A 166 -8.69 -7.71 40.06
CA ASP A 166 -8.92 -8.88 39.21
C ASP A 166 -8.74 -10.17 40.03
N PRO A 167 -9.62 -10.44 41.02
CA PRO A 167 -9.47 -11.57 41.95
C PRO A 167 -9.51 -12.93 41.25
N ASP A 168 -10.26 -13.02 40.15
CA ASP A 168 -10.40 -14.23 39.34
C ASP A 168 -9.34 -14.33 38.21
N GLY A 169 -8.49 -13.31 38.04
CA GLY A 169 -7.43 -13.28 37.04
C GLY A 169 -7.91 -13.26 35.58
N LEU A 170 -9.09 -12.70 35.32
CA LEU A 170 -9.76 -12.73 34.01
C LEU A 170 -9.31 -11.62 33.06
N LEU A 171 -8.79 -10.50 33.57
CA LEU A 171 -8.51 -9.32 32.74
C LEU A 171 -7.21 -9.44 31.96
N ASN A 172 -6.10 -9.78 32.65
CA ASN A 172 -4.78 -9.85 32.03
C ASN A 172 -3.86 -10.90 32.69
N PRO A 173 -4.23 -12.19 32.69
CA PRO A 173 -3.48 -13.26 33.35
C PRO A 173 -2.01 -13.31 32.88
N GLY A 174 -1.09 -13.54 33.83
CA GLY A 174 0.35 -13.69 33.57
C GLY A 174 1.11 -12.44 33.10
N LYS A 175 0.46 -11.28 32.97
CA LYS A 175 1.13 -10.01 32.61
C LYS A 175 1.53 -9.22 33.85
N ILE A 176 2.73 -8.63 33.83
CA ILE A 176 3.38 -7.89 34.94
C ILE A 176 3.75 -8.76 36.15
N VAL A 177 2.86 -9.67 36.57
CA VAL A 177 3.06 -10.59 37.69
C VAL A 177 2.51 -11.97 37.35
N ASP A 178 3.02 -12.97 38.08
CA ASP A 178 2.64 -14.38 37.96
C ASP A 178 2.78 -14.89 36.51
N ALA A 179 3.86 -14.45 35.85
CA ALA A 179 4.10 -14.69 34.44
C ALA A 179 4.52 -16.14 34.16
N PRO A 180 4.10 -16.71 33.02
CA PRO A 180 4.70 -17.93 32.53
C PRO A 180 6.15 -17.69 32.08
N GLU A 181 6.89 -18.76 31.83
CA GLU A 181 8.22 -18.70 31.23
C GLU A 181 8.21 -17.90 29.92
N LEU A 182 9.32 -17.21 29.63
CA LEU A 182 9.46 -16.32 28.48
C LEU A 182 9.15 -17.01 27.13
N THR A 183 9.41 -18.32 27.04
CA THR A 183 9.24 -19.13 25.84
C THR A 183 7.93 -19.93 25.80
N ALA A 184 7.03 -19.74 26.78
CA ALA A 184 5.81 -20.53 26.91
C ALA A 184 4.74 -20.19 25.85
N ASP A 185 4.69 -18.95 25.39
CA ASP A 185 3.66 -18.43 24.46
C ASP A 185 4.29 -17.80 23.21
N LEU A 186 5.15 -18.57 22.53
CA LEU A 186 5.77 -18.13 21.30
C LEU A 186 4.78 -18.18 20.13
N ARG A 187 4.77 -17.11 19.32
CA ARG A 187 4.00 -17.07 18.06
C ARG A 187 4.40 -18.20 17.11
N PHE A 188 5.70 -18.51 17.06
CA PHE A 188 6.26 -19.63 16.33
C PHE A 188 7.10 -20.43 17.33
N GLY A 189 6.80 -21.72 17.47
CA GLY A 189 7.56 -22.61 18.33
C GLY A 189 8.69 -23.31 17.58
N PRO A 190 9.63 -23.94 18.31
CA PRO A 190 10.64 -24.79 17.69
C PRO A 190 10.01 -25.91 16.87
N GLY A 191 10.52 -26.12 15.65
CA GLY A 191 9.99 -27.14 14.74
C GLY A 191 8.77 -26.68 13.93
N HIS A 192 8.39 -25.40 14.03
CA HIS A 192 7.40 -24.81 13.15
C HIS A 192 7.89 -24.86 11.69
N VAL A 193 7.24 -25.70 10.87
CA VAL A 193 7.47 -25.73 9.43
C VAL A 193 6.54 -24.72 8.79
N THR A 194 7.11 -23.68 8.20
CA THR A 194 6.35 -22.68 7.45
C THR A 194 5.90 -23.28 6.11
N PRO A 195 4.59 -23.43 5.87
CA PRO A 195 4.10 -23.98 4.62
C PRO A 195 4.43 -23.08 3.44
N ASP A 196 4.78 -23.66 2.31
CA ASP A 196 5.03 -22.93 1.06
C ASP A 196 4.12 -23.44 -0.05
N PRO A 197 2.83 -23.07 -0.03
CA PRO A 197 1.88 -23.52 -1.04
C PRO A 197 2.24 -22.94 -2.41
N THR A 198 2.03 -23.72 -3.47
CA THR A 198 2.24 -23.24 -4.84
C THR A 198 1.27 -22.09 -5.15
N THR A 199 1.83 -20.94 -5.53
CA THR A 199 1.06 -19.74 -5.86
C THR A 199 1.08 -19.42 -7.35
N ALA A 200 0.05 -18.70 -7.82
CA ALA A 200 0.01 -18.19 -9.18
C ALA A 200 0.86 -16.92 -9.36
N PHE A 201 0.85 -16.04 -8.36
CA PHE A 201 1.80 -14.94 -8.22
C PHE A 201 3.14 -15.42 -7.66
N ASP A 202 4.21 -14.70 -8.01
CA ASP A 202 5.51 -14.83 -7.40
C ASP A 202 5.60 -14.08 -6.07
N PHE A 203 5.99 -14.80 -5.02
CA PHE A 203 6.28 -14.28 -3.69
C PHE A 203 7.75 -14.53 -3.30
N SER A 204 8.63 -14.83 -4.25
CA SER A 204 10.06 -15.08 -4.00
C SER A 204 10.75 -13.92 -3.27
N ASP A 205 10.35 -12.68 -3.51
CA ASP A 205 10.85 -11.49 -2.79
C ASP A 205 10.61 -11.54 -1.26
N PHE A 206 9.65 -12.36 -0.82
CA PHE A 206 9.35 -12.61 0.59
C PHE A 206 9.81 -14.00 1.06
N GLY A 207 10.22 -14.89 0.15
CA GLY A 207 10.46 -16.30 0.42
C GLY A 207 9.18 -17.15 0.49
N GLY A 208 8.12 -16.74 -0.21
CA GLY A 208 6.84 -17.46 -0.26
C GLY A 208 5.67 -16.69 0.39
N ILE A 209 4.43 -17.10 0.10
CA ILE A 209 3.24 -16.37 0.56
C ILE A 209 3.07 -16.39 2.08
N ALA A 210 3.48 -17.46 2.75
CA ALA A 210 3.45 -17.54 4.21
C ALA A 210 4.31 -16.43 4.83
N ARG A 211 5.56 -16.31 4.36
CA ARG A 211 6.49 -15.27 4.81
C ARG A 211 6.03 -13.86 4.42
N ALA A 212 5.35 -13.72 3.28
CA ALA A 212 4.69 -12.46 2.90
C ALA A 212 3.59 -12.05 3.90
N ALA A 213 2.81 -13.01 4.43
CA ALA A 213 1.84 -12.74 5.49
C ALA A 213 2.52 -12.45 6.84
N GLU A 214 3.64 -13.11 7.13
CA GLU A 214 4.45 -12.91 8.34
C GLU A 214 5.22 -11.59 8.38
N GLN A 215 5.38 -10.93 7.23
CA GLN A 215 5.90 -9.57 7.12
C GLN A 215 5.11 -8.55 7.98
N CYS A 216 3.86 -8.87 8.34
CA CYS A 216 3.13 -8.04 9.28
C CYS A 216 3.69 -8.17 10.71
N SER A 217 4.38 -7.13 11.17
CA SER A 217 4.89 -7.02 12.54
C SER A 217 3.81 -6.95 13.61
N GLY A 218 2.60 -6.52 13.24
CA GLY A 218 1.53 -6.26 14.18
C GLY A 218 1.49 -4.84 14.74
N VAL A 219 2.31 -3.90 14.24
CA VAL A 219 2.42 -2.50 14.72
C VAL A 219 1.13 -1.69 14.69
N GLY A 220 0.11 -2.15 13.94
CA GLY A 220 -1.21 -1.51 13.94
C GLY A 220 -1.28 -0.18 13.18
N ALA A 221 -0.26 0.18 12.38
CA ALA A 221 -0.26 1.37 11.52
C ALA A 221 -1.44 1.42 10.52
N CYS A 222 -2.07 0.27 10.25
CA CYS A 222 -3.27 0.15 9.43
C CYS A 222 -4.57 0.55 10.14
N ARG A 223 -4.56 0.76 11.47
CA ARG A 223 -5.72 1.16 12.28
C ARG A 223 -5.96 2.67 12.24
N LYS A 224 -5.80 3.30 11.07
CA LYS A 224 -5.97 4.74 10.93
C LYS A 224 -7.44 5.13 10.98
N SER A 225 -7.70 6.37 11.38
CA SER A 225 -9.06 6.91 11.51
C SER A 225 -9.31 8.20 10.75
N LEU A 226 -8.30 9.05 10.63
CA LEU A 226 -8.45 10.40 10.10
C LEU A 226 -7.74 10.57 8.75
N THR A 227 -6.48 10.15 8.66
CA THR A 227 -5.58 10.45 7.53
C THR A 227 -5.04 9.21 6.83
N GLY A 228 -4.53 9.40 5.62
CA GLY A 228 -3.94 8.36 4.78
C GLY A 228 -4.95 7.47 4.05
N THR A 229 -4.41 6.55 3.25
CA THR A 229 -5.16 5.62 2.42
C THR A 229 -5.29 4.25 3.09
N MET A 230 -4.31 3.79 3.87
CA MET A 230 -4.34 2.49 4.54
C MET A 230 -5.05 2.56 5.90
N CYS A 231 -6.10 1.80 6.20
CA CYS A 231 -6.83 0.81 5.43
C CYS A 231 -8.29 1.24 5.30
N PRO A 232 -8.84 1.39 4.07
CA PRO A 232 -10.09 2.13 3.90
C PRO A 232 -11.29 1.39 4.48
N SER A 233 -11.32 0.05 4.40
CA SER A 233 -12.39 -0.74 5.03
C SER A 233 -12.33 -0.64 6.56
N TYR A 234 -11.16 -0.76 7.19
CA TYR A 234 -11.03 -0.50 8.64
C TYR A 234 -11.50 0.92 9.03
N MET A 235 -11.15 1.93 8.24
CA MET A 235 -11.56 3.31 8.53
C MET A 235 -13.08 3.48 8.52
N ALA A 236 -13.80 2.68 7.72
CA ALA A 236 -15.25 2.67 7.65
C ALA A 236 -15.90 1.76 8.71
N THR A 237 -15.36 0.55 8.93
CA THR A 237 -16.01 -0.46 9.78
C THR A 237 -15.53 -0.46 11.22
N ARG A 238 -14.31 0.03 11.48
CA ARG A 238 -13.59 -0.05 12.77
C ARG A 238 -13.30 -1.48 13.26
N ASN A 239 -13.60 -2.50 12.46
CA ASN A 239 -13.38 -3.89 12.81
C ASN A 239 -11.93 -4.31 12.54
N GLU A 240 -11.26 -4.93 13.53
CA GLU A 240 -9.85 -5.32 13.42
C GLU A 240 -9.57 -6.26 12.24
N SER A 241 -10.50 -7.17 11.92
CA SER A 241 -10.43 -8.09 10.78
C SER A 241 -10.31 -7.37 9.42
N ASP A 242 -10.83 -6.15 9.34
CA ASP A 242 -10.83 -5.34 8.12
C ASP A 242 -9.58 -4.46 8.00
N SER A 243 -8.64 -4.58 8.94
CA SER A 243 -7.33 -3.95 8.87
C SER A 243 -6.32 -4.86 8.15
N THR A 244 -5.23 -4.27 7.64
CA THR A 244 -4.14 -5.06 7.05
C THR A 244 -3.57 -6.08 8.04
N ARG A 245 -3.41 -5.70 9.31
CA ARG A 245 -2.92 -6.59 10.36
C ARG A 245 -3.88 -7.74 10.64
N GLY A 246 -5.18 -7.45 10.73
CA GLY A 246 -6.21 -8.48 10.89
C GLY A 246 -6.17 -9.50 9.75
N ARG A 247 -6.11 -9.03 8.50
CA ARG A 247 -6.01 -9.90 7.31
C ARG A 247 -4.73 -10.72 7.27
N ALA A 248 -3.59 -10.11 7.60
CA ALA A 248 -2.31 -10.82 7.64
C ALA A 248 -2.31 -11.92 8.71
N ASN A 249 -2.87 -11.65 9.89
CA ASN A 249 -3.05 -12.66 10.93
C ASN A 249 -3.99 -13.78 10.48
N ALA A 250 -5.12 -13.46 9.86
CA ALA A 250 -6.06 -14.45 9.35
C ALA A 250 -5.42 -15.35 8.28
N LEU A 251 -4.75 -14.76 7.28
CA LEU A 251 -3.99 -15.49 6.26
C LEU A 251 -2.94 -16.39 6.89
N ARG A 252 -2.15 -15.88 7.84
CA ARG A 252 -1.14 -16.68 8.54
C ARG A 252 -1.75 -17.84 9.31
N MET A 253 -2.86 -17.62 10.03
CA MET A 253 -3.54 -18.69 10.76
C MET A 253 -4.06 -19.77 9.81
N ALA A 254 -4.65 -19.38 8.68
CA ALA A 254 -5.13 -20.32 7.67
C ALA A 254 -3.99 -21.11 7.03
N ILE A 255 -2.95 -20.44 6.52
CA ILE A 255 -1.81 -21.08 5.87
C ILE A 255 -1.14 -22.09 6.81
N ASN A 256 -1.02 -21.76 8.10
CA ASN A 256 -0.43 -22.62 9.12
C ASN A 256 -1.38 -23.67 9.71
N GLY A 257 -2.59 -23.83 9.16
CA GLY A 257 -3.53 -24.87 9.58
C GLY A 257 -4.32 -24.58 10.87
N HIS A 258 -4.14 -23.43 11.50
CA HIS A 258 -4.86 -23.07 12.74
C HIS A 258 -6.36 -22.82 12.52
N LEU A 259 -6.80 -22.58 11.28
CA LEU A 259 -8.22 -22.46 10.93
C LEU A 259 -8.82 -23.74 10.32
N GLY A 260 -8.02 -24.81 10.20
CA GLY A 260 -8.37 -26.03 9.49
C GLY A 260 -7.37 -26.38 8.38
N PRO A 261 -7.47 -27.58 7.79
CA PRO A 261 -6.51 -28.09 6.81
C PRO A 261 -6.61 -27.44 5.43
N GLU A 262 -7.64 -26.63 5.16
CA GLU A 262 -7.92 -26.07 3.83
C GLU A 262 -6.99 -24.92 3.43
N GLY A 263 -6.18 -24.40 4.36
CA GLY A 263 -5.23 -23.33 4.05
C GLY A 263 -5.91 -22.08 3.48
N LEU A 264 -5.40 -21.59 2.35
CA LEU A 264 -5.97 -20.44 1.63
C LEU A 264 -7.39 -20.67 1.10
N ALA A 265 -7.86 -21.92 1.01
CA ALA A 265 -9.23 -22.23 0.63
C ALA A 265 -10.21 -22.20 1.83
N ASN A 266 -9.75 -21.86 3.04
CA ASN A 266 -10.62 -21.84 4.21
C ASN A 266 -11.67 -20.70 4.14
N PRO A 267 -12.98 -20.99 4.27
CA PRO A 267 -14.05 -19.99 4.15
C PRO A 267 -14.04 -18.91 5.24
N THR A 268 -13.41 -19.16 6.38
CA THR A 268 -13.26 -18.18 7.47
C THR A 268 -12.42 -16.96 7.06
N LEU A 269 -11.56 -17.11 6.03
CA LEU A 269 -10.78 -16.00 5.47
C LEU A 269 -11.62 -15.00 4.67
N LYS A 270 -12.69 -15.48 4.02
CA LYS A 270 -13.43 -14.70 3.02
C LYS A 270 -13.96 -13.37 3.58
N PRO A 271 -14.61 -13.30 4.75
CA PRO A 271 -15.11 -12.03 5.27
C PRO A 271 -14.02 -10.97 5.45
N ALA A 272 -12.84 -11.37 5.93
CA ALA A 272 -11.73 -10.44 6.16
C ALA A 272 -11.12 -9.93 4.84
N LEU A 273 -10.93 -10.81 3.85
CA LEU A 273 -10.25 -10.48 2.59
C LEU A 273 -11.16 -9.85 1.55
N GLU A 274 -12.45 -10.16 1.57
CA GLU A 274 -13.43 -9.64 0.60
C GLU A 274 -13.60 -8.12 0.70
N LEU A 275 -13.53 -7.55 1.92
CA LEU A 275 -13.54 -6.09 2.16
C LEU A 275 -12.19 -5.41 1.89
N CYS A 276 -11.18 -6.11 1.38
CA CYS A 276 -9.95 -5.48 0.92
C CYS A 276 -10.18 -4.82 -0.45
N LEU A 277 -10.04 -3.50 -0.55
CA LEU A 277 -10.21 -2.75 -1.80
C LEU A 277 -8.99 -2.84 -2.75
N GLU A 278 -7.95 -3.61 -2.39
CA GLU A 278 -6.71 -3.77 -3.18
C GLU A 278 -5.98 -2.45 -3.51
N CYS A 279 -6.21 -1.41 -2.70
CA CYS A 279 -5.69 -0.06 -2.92
C CYS A 279 -4.15 0.07 -2.89
N LYS A 280 -3.42 -1.00 -2.60
CA LYS A 280 -1.95 -1.09 -2.45
C LYS A 280 -1.33 -0.18 -1.38
N ALA A 281 -2.11 0.64 -0.66
CA ALA A 281 -1.60 1.57 0.34
C ALA A 281 -0.83 0.91 1.49
N CYS A 282 -1.09 -0.36 1.80
CA CYS A 282 -0.31 -1.08 2.80
C CYS A 282 1.13 -1.39 2.37
N LYS A 283 1.45 -1.30 1.07
CA LYS A 283 2.81 -1.46 0.56
C LYS A 283 3.69 -0.25 0.88
N SER A 284 3.13 0.95 0.92
CA SER A 284 3.89 2.20 1.11
C SER A 284 3.60 2.92 2.43
N GLU A 285 2.39 2.81 2.97
CA GLU A 285 2.04 3.44 4.26
C GLU A 285 2.31 2.53 5.46
N CYS A 286 2.41 1.20 5.27
CA CYS A 286 2.88 0.31 6.32
C CYS A 286 4.41 0.31 6.31
N PRO A 287 5.08 0.56 7.45
CA PRO A 287 6.55 0.58 7.47
C PRO A 287 7.16 -0.80 7.19
N THR A 288 6.39 -1.89 7.25
CA THR A 288 6.85 -3.25 6.90
C THR A 288 6.60 -3.64 5.44
N GLY A 289 5.94 -2.80 4.63
CA GLY A 289 5.78 -3.03 3.19
C GLY A 289 4.85 -4.18 2.78
N VAL A 290 3.82 -4.50 3.57
CA VAL A 290 2.90 -5.63 3.28
C VAL A 290 2.14 -5.43 1.96
N ASP A 291 2.20 -6.39 1.05
CA ASP A 291 1.41 -6.40 -0.20
C ASP A 291 0.11 -7.21 -0.06
N MET A 292 -0.86 -6.65 0.66
CA MET A 292 -2.17 -7.28 0.85
C MET A 292 -2.99 -7.38 -0.44
N ALA A 293 -2.71 -6.53 -1.43
CA ALA A 293 -3.41 -6.58 -2.72
C ALA A 293 -3.04 -7.88 -3.46
N ARG A 294 -1.73 -8.18 -3.57
CA ARG A 294 -1.24 -9.43 -4.17
C ARG A 294 -1.75 -10.65 -3.41
N MET A 295 -1.66 -10.64 -2.08
CA MET A 295 -2.15 -11.75 -1.25
C MET A 295 -3.66 -11.98 -1.38
N LYS A 296 -4.48 -10.92 -1.49
CA LYS A 296 -5.93 -11.06 -1.69
C LYS A 296 -6.26 -11.65 -3.07
N SER A 297 -5.59 -11.21 -4.13
CA SER A 297 -5.76 -11.78 -5.47
C SER A 297 -5.37 -13.27 -5.51
N GLU A 298 -4.26 -13.65 -4.85
CA GLU A 298 -3.84 -15.05 -4.71
C GLU A 298 -4.84 -15.87 -3.88
N PHE A 299 -5.32 -15.33 -2.76
CA PHE A 299 -6.39 -15.95 -1.98
C PHE A 299 -7.62 -16.24 -2.83
N LEU A 300 -8.12 -15.26 -3.59
CA LEU A 300 -9.31 -15.45 -4.45
C LEU A 300 -9.08 -16.51 -5.53
N TYR A 301 -7.85 -16.61 -6.04
CA TYR A 301 -7.47 -17.67 -6.98
C TYR A 301 -7.58 -19.05 -6.31
N GLN A 302 -6.87 -19.25 -5.19
CA GLN A 302 -6.83 -20.52 -4.46
C GLN A 302 -8.21 -20.92 -3.93
N PHE A 303 -8.94 -19.98 -3.33
CA PHE A 303 -10.27 -20.19 -2.78
C PHE A 303 -11.24 -20.75 -3.83
N HIS A 304 -11.24 -20.17 -5.04
CA HIS A 304 -12.15 -20.60 -6.10
C HIS A 304 -11.65 -21.77 -6.95
N GLN A 305 -10.51 -22.38 -6.63
CA GLN A 305 -10.18 -23.71 -7.15
C GLN A 305 -11.04 -24.79 -6.51
N VAL A 306 -11.49 -24.57 -5.27
CA VAL A 306 -12.29 -25.52 -4.50
C VAL A 306 -13.74 -25.04 -4.35
N HIS A 307 -13.94 -23.73 -4.20
CA HIS A 307 -15.26 -23.16 -3.95
C HIS A 307 -15.92 -22.60 -5.23
N PRO A 308 -17.25 -22.73 -5.37
CA PRO A 308 -17.95 -22.23 -6.54
C PRO A 308 -17.76 -20.73 -6.69
N ARG A 309 -17.54 -20.30 -7.92
CA ARG A 309 -17.35 -18.89 -8.25
C ARG A 309 -18.66 -18.25 -8.67
N PRO A 310 -19.02 -17.06 -8.13
CA PRO A 310 -20.22 -16.37 -8.56
C PRO A 310 -20.20 -16.01 -10.05
N ARG A 311 -21.36 -16.07 -10.71
CA ARG A 311 -21.44 -15.80 -12.16
C ARG A 311 -21.07 -14.36 -12.53
N TYR A 312 -21.35 -13.40 -11.65
CA TYR A 312 -21.02 -12.00 -11.89
C TYR A 312 -19.51 -11.76 -11.96
N ASP A 313 -18.71 -12.52 -11.20
CA ASP A 313 -17.24 -12.46 -11.26
C ASP A 313 -16.72 -12.67 -12.67
N ARG A 314 -17.24 -13.67 -13.38
CA ARG A 314 -16.79 -13.99 -14.74
C ARG A 314 -17.14 -12.89 -15.72
N ARG A 315 -18.24 -12.17 -15.49
CA ARG A 315 -18.63 -11.01 -16.30
C ARG A 315 -17.74 -9.81 -16.05
N PHE A 316 -17.42 -9.51 -14.78
CA PHE A 316 -16.49 -8.42 -14.44
C PHE A 316 -15.06 -8.74 -14.89
N ALA A 317 -14.60 -9.97 -14.70
CA ALA A 317 -13.30 -10.44 -15.17
C ALA A 317 -13.20 -10.35 -16.71
N GLY A 318 -14.28 -10.70 -17.41
CA GLY A 318 -14.43 -10.58 -18.87
C GLY A 318 -15.03 -9.26 -19.35
N ILE A 319 -14.94 -8.17 -18.58
CA ILE A 319 -15.64 -6.91 -18.88
C ILE A 319 -15.25 -6.35 -20.26
N ARG A 320 -13.98 -6.50 -20.67
CA ARG A 320 -13.49 -6.03 -21.97
C ARG A 320 -14.30 -6.62 -23.13
N HIS A 321 -14.43 -7.95 -23.18
CA HIS A 321 -15.19 -8.65 -24.21
C HIS A 321 -16.68 -8.28 -24.18
N THR A 322 -17.22 -8.03 -22.98
CA THR A 322 -18.61 -7.58 -22.83
C THR A 322 -18.80 -6.20 -23.46
N LEU A 323 -17.86 -5.28 -23.23
CA LEU A 323 -17.93 -3.91 -23.72
C LEU A 323 -17.62 -3.77 -25.22
N GLU A 324 -16.74 -4.61 -25.76
CA GLU A 324 -16.52 -4.71 -27.21
C GLU A 324 -17.83 -5.02 -27.94
N ARG A 325 -18.61 -5.99 -27.43
CA ARG A 325 -19.94 -6.30 -27.97
C ARG A 325 -20.93 -5.18 -27.70
N ALA A 326 -20.96 -4.63 -26.49
CA ALA A 326 -21.89 -3.57 -26.10
C ALA A 326 -21.73 -2.30 -26.96
N SER A 327 -20.51 -2.02 -27.43
CA SER A 327 -20.19 -0.83 -28.23
C SER A 327 -20.83 -0.85 -29.63
N THR A 328 -21.36 -1.99 -30.08
CA THR A 328 -22.12 -2.08 -31.34
C THR A 328 -23.54 -1.52 -31.22
N TRP A 329 -24.15 -1.60 -30.03
CA TRP A 329 -25.51 -1.12 -29.75
C TRP A 329 -25.55 -0.37 -28.40
N PRO A 330 -24.79 0.73 -28.24
CA PRO A 330 -24.57 1.35 -26.94
C PRO A 330 -25.87 1.88 -26.31
N ARG A 331 -26.82 2.38 -27.11
CA ARG A 331 -28.13 2.85 -26.62
C ARG A 331 -28.94 1.73 -25.96
N LEU A 332 -29.04 0.59 -26.64
CA LEU A 332 -29.77 -0.58 -26.13
C LEU A 332 -29.08 -1.14 -24.88
N PHE A 333 -27.75 -1.30 -24.93
CA PHE A 333 -27.00 -1.80 -23.79
C PHE A 333 -27.16 -0.90 -22.56
N ASN A 334 -27.06 0.42 -22.72
CA ASN A 334 -27.23 1.38 -21.63
C ASN A 334 -28.65 1.38 -21.03
N ALA A 335 -29.69 1.20 -21.87
CA ALA A 335 -31.07 1.09 -21.39
C ALA A 335 -31.26 -0.18 -20.56
N VAL A 336 -30.73 -1.31 -21.03
CA VAL A 336 -30.81 -2.59 -20.33
C VAL A 336 -29.98 -2.57 -19.04
N SER A 337 -28.72 -2.12 -19.09
CA SER A 337 -27.83 -2.10 -17.93
C SER A 337 -28.33 -1.18 -16.82
N GLY A 338 -28.95 -0.04 -17.19
CA GLY A 338 -29.57 0.90 -16.25
C GLY A 338 -30.87 0.40 -15.61
N SER A 339 -31.54 -0.60 -16.18
CA SER A 339 -32.78 -1.17 -15.63
C SER A 339 -32.55 -1.99 -14.36
N GLY A 340 -33.55 -2.09 -13.48
CA GLY A 340 -33.41 -2.86 -12.24
C GLY A 340 -33.12 -4.35 -12.48
N ILE A 341 -33.72 -4.94 -13.51
CA ILE A 341 -33.46 -6.32 -13.94
C ILE A 341 -32.03 -6.47 -14.47
N GLY A 342 -31.56 -5.51 -15.27
CA GLY A 342 -30.19 -5.52 -15.78
C GLY A 342 -29.14 -5.43 -14.68
N LYS A 343 -29.34 -4.51 -13.71
CA LYS A 343 -28.48 -4.38 -12.53
C LYS A 343 -28.48 -5.68 -11.71
N TRP A 344 -29.65 -6.26 -11.44
CA TRP A 344 -29.77 -7.52 -10.71
C TRP A 344 -29.03 -8.65 -11.42
N PHE A 345 -29.24 -8.80 -12.73
CA PHE A 345 -28.56 -9.82 -13.52
C PHE A 345 -27.04 -9.63 -13.50
N ALA A 346 -26.56 -8.38 -13.53
CA ALA A 346 -25.13 -8.04 -13.49
C ALA A 346 -24.50 -8.13 -12.09
N GLY A 347 -25.28 -8.32 -11.02
CA GLY A 347 -24.79 -8.30 -9.64
C GLY A 347 -24.48 -6.88 -9.14
N ILE A 348 -25.07 -5.87 -9.76
CA ILE A 348 -24.93 -4.45 -9.39
C ILE A 348 -26.04 -4.08 -8.40
N ALA A 349 -25.69 -3.36 -7.34
CA ALA A 349 -26.64 -2.85 -6.37
C ALA A 349 -27.67 -1.92 -7.05
N GLN A 350 -28.93 -1.98 -6.63
CA GLN A 350 -30.01 -1.25 -7.29
C GLN A 350 -29.83 0.27 -7.21
N ASP A 351 -29.26 0.75 -6.11
CA ASP A 351 -28.96 2.16 -5.87
C ASP A 351 -27.74 2.66 -6.65
N ARG A 352 -27.01 1.78 -7.35
CA ARG A 352 -25.88 2.18 -8.18
C ARG A 352 -26.30 2.50 -9.60
N THR A 353 -25.68 3.55 -10.15
CA THR A 353 -25.79 3.88 -11.57
C THR A 353 -24.62 3.25 -12.31
N PRO A 354 -24.86 2.26 -13.20
CA PRO A 354 -23.79 1.68 -13.99
C PRO A 354 -23.21 2.72 -14.97
N PRO A 355 -21.92 2.63 -15.32
CA PRO A 355 -21.32 3.46 -16.34
C PRO A 355 -22.00 3.28 -17.69
N ARG A 356 -22.06 4.37 -18.48
CA ARG A 356 -22.72 4.38 -19.79
C ARG A 356 -21.69 4.14 -20.88
N VAL A 357 -21.91 3.12 -21.70
CA VAL A 357 -21.12 2.86 -22.92
C VAL A 357 -21.25 4.07 -23.85
N ALA A 358 -20.11 4.57 -24.30
CA ALA A 358 -20.02 5.72 -25.18
C ALA A 358 -20.69 5.45 -26.53
N ALA A 359 -21.23 6.50 -27.15
CA ALA A 359 -21.88 6.39 -28.45
C ALA A 359 -20.89 5.99 -29.57
N ARG A 360 -19.65 6.49 -29.47
CA ARG A 360 -18.50 6.09 -30.29
C ARG A 360 -17.37 5.67 -29.37
N SER A 361 -16.69 4.58 -29.71
CA SER A 361 -15.53 4.12 -28.96
C SER A 361 -14.31 5.00 -29.25
N LEU A 362 -13.32 4.99 -28.36
CA LEU A 362 -12.05 5.69 -28.59
C LEU A 362 -11.41 5.27 -29.91
N LEU A 363 -11.42 3.97 -30.23
CA LEU A 363 -10.81 3.45 -31.44
C LEU A 363 -11.49 4.03 -32.69
N ALA A 364 -12.82 4.10 -32.70
CA ALA A 364 -13.58 4.67 -33.80
C ALA A 364 -13.43 6.21 -33.92
N GLU A 365 -13.15 6.91 -32.82
CA GLU A 365 -12.81 8.35 -32.87
C GLU A 365 -11.39 8.55 -33.42
N CYS A 366 -10.45 7.69 -33.00
CA CYS A 366 -9.05 7.73 -33.43
C CYS A 366 -8.82 7.32 -34.89
N GLU A 367 -9.72 6.56 -35.52
CA GLU A 367 -9.70 6.29 -36.96
C GLU A 367 -9.80 7.56 -37.82
N LEU A 368 -10.30 8.66 -37.25
CA LEU A 368 -10.39 9.96 -37.91
C LEU A 368 -9.14 10.84 -37.69
N LEU A 369 -8.15 10.35 -36.94
CA LEU A 369 -6.92 11.06 -36.63
C LEU A 369 -5.75 10.45 -37.40
N GLU A 370 -4.82 11.29 -37.84
CA GLU A 370 -3.56 10.84 -38.42
C GLU A 370 -2.56 10.57 -37.30
N PHE A 371 -2.08 9.32 -37.21
CA PHE A 371 -1.03 8.92 -36.27
C PHE A 371 0.23 8.46 -37.01
N PRO A 372 1.43 8.89 -36.58
CA PRO A 372 2.65 8.20 -36.97
C PRO A 372 2.67 6.77 -36.39
N PRO A 373 3.54 5.89 -36.89
CA PRO A 373 3.84 4.63 -36.23
C PRO A 373 4.18 4.85 -34.75
N ALA A 374 3.67 4.00 -33.86
CA ALA A 374 3.86 4.17 -32.41
C ALA A 374 5.34 4.17 -31.98
N LEU A 375 6.23 3.56 -32.77
CA LEU A 375 7.68 3.59 -32.55
C LEU A 375 8.33 4.95 -32.87
N GLU A 376 7.67 5.78 -33.67
CA GLU A 376 8.14 7.10 -34.10
C GLU A 376 7.46 8.23 -33.34
N ALA A 377 6.37 7.95 -32.61
CA ALA A 377 5.65 8.95 -31.84
C ALA A 377 6.44 9.45 -30.61
N ASP A 378 6.22 10.71 -30.26
CA ASP A 378 6.76 11.31 -29.04
C ASP A 378 6.02 10.85 -27.78
N ALA A 379 4.72 10.54 -27.92
CA ALA A 379 3.84 10.10 -26.84
C ALA A 379 2.96 8.92 -27.26
N VAL A 380 3.05 7.77 -26.56
CA VAL A 380 2.22 6.60 -26.86
C VAL A 380 1.18 6.39 -25.78
N PHE A 381 -0.08 6.71 -26.05
CA PHE A 381 -1.17 6.58 -25.09
C PHE A 381 -1.71 5.15 -25.04
N PHE A 382 -1.81 4.58 -23.85
CA PHE A 382 -2.39 3.26 -23.61
C PHE A 382 -3.92 3.36 -23.57
N PRO A 383 -4.64 2.76 -24.53
CA PRO A 383 -6.09 2.85 -24.58
C PRO A 383 -6.68 1.76 -23.68
N ASP A 384 -6.92 2.08 -22.40
CA ASP A 384 -7.49 1.12 -21.46
C ASP A 384 -8.97 0.80 -21.77
N THR A 385 -9.49 -0.28 -21.14
CA THR A 385 -10.85 -0.77 -21.40
C THR A 385 -11.94 0.26 -21.08
N PHE A 386 -11.77 1.05 -20.03
CA PHE A 386 -12.77 2.04 -19.62
C PHE A 386 -12.69 3.28 -20.51
N SER A 387 -11.48 3.74 -20.84
CA SER A 387 -11.29 4.81 -21.81
C SER A 387 -11.83 4.45 -23.19
N ILE A 388 -11.64 3.21 -23.67
CA ILE A 388 -12.15 2.80 -24.98
C ILE A 388 -13.67 2.85 -25.07
N HIS A 389 -14.37 2.34 -24.05
CA HIS A 389 -15.79 2.04 -24.16
C HIS A 389 -16.71 2.96 -23.36
N TYR A 390 -16.22 3.61 -22.31
CA TYR A 390 -17.03 4.49 -21.46
C TYR A 390 -16.63 5.96 -21.58
N GLU A 391 -15.34 6.27 -21.50
CA GLU A 391 -14.83 7.64 -21.40
C GLU A 391 -13.75 7.96 -22.47
N PRO A 392 -14.05 7.85 -23.77
CA PRO A 392 -13.06 8.06 -24.85
C PRO A 392 -12.45 9.47 -24.85
N HIS A 393 -13.23 10.44 -24.40
CA HIS A 393 -12.84 11.84 -24.30
C HIS A 393 -11.62 12.09 -23.40
N HIS A 394 -11.27 11.17 -22.50
CA HIS A 394 -10.08 11.29 -21.65
C HIS A 394 -8.78 11.14 -22.44
N VAL A 395 -8.69 10.09 -23.26
CA VAL A 395 -7.52 9.86 -24.10
C VAL A 395 -7.47 10.89 -25.23
N LEU A 396 -8.62 11.27 -25.77
CA LEU A 396 -8.70 12.36 -26.77
C LEU A 396 -8.20 13.70 -26.20
N ALA A 397 -8.49 14.01 -24.93
CA ALA A 397 -7.94 15.20 -24.28
C ALA A 397 -6.41 15.10 -24.13
N ALA A 398 -5.87 13.94 -23.76
CA ALA A 398 -4.42 13.74 -23.67
C ALA A 398 -3.71 13.86 -25.03
N ILE A 399 -4.32 13.33 -26.10
CA ILE A 399 -3.85 13.52 -27.48
C ILE A 399 -3.82 15.00 -27.86
N ARG A 400 -4.86 15.77 -27.49
CA ARG A 400 -4.89 17.22 -27.72
C ARG A 400 -3.82 17.96 -26.92
N VAL A 401 -3.58 17.58 -25.66
CA VAL A 401 -2.47 18.13 -24.86
C VAL A 401 -1.13 17.91 -25.58
N ALA A 402 -0.86 16.71 -26.08
CA ALA A 402 0.35 16.43 -26.85
C ALA A 402 0.46 17.33 -28.10
N GLY A 403 -0.64 17.43 -28.87
CA GLY A 403 -0.70 18.28 -30.06
C GLY A 403 -0.49 19.77 -29.76
N SER A 404 -1.06 20.29 -28.67
CA SER A 404 -0.84 21.68 -28.22
C SER A 404 0.62 21.97 -27.83
N LEU A 405 1.38 20.94 -27.46
CA LEU A 405 2.82 21.04 -27.17
C LEU A 405 3.69 20.75 -28.40
N GLY A 406 3.09 20.58 -29.59
CA GLY A 406 3.81 20.23 -30.82
C GLY A 406 4.36 18.80 -30.86
N LEU A 407 3.89 17.92 -29.97
CA LEU A 407 4.31 16.53 -29.89
C LEU A 407 3.40 15.62 -30.70
N THR A 408 3.99 14.69 -31.44
CA THR A 408 3.24 13.65 -32.12
C THR A 408 2.77 12.59 -31.13
N SER A 409 1.62 11.98 -31.38
CA SER A 409 1.09 10.93 -30.51
C SER A 409 0.60 9.72 -31.30
N ALA A 410 0.54 8.58 -30.63
CA ALA A 410 -0.03 7.35 -31.17
C ALA A 410 -0.72 6.57 -30.05
N LEU A 411 -1.53 5.57 -30.43
CA LEU A 411 -2.04 4.59 -29.48
C LEU A 411 -1.09 3.39 -29.38
N SER A 412 -0.95 2.83 -28.17
CA SER A 412 -0.29 1.52 -28.02
C SER A 412 -1.13 0.40 -28.63
N PRO A 413 -0.55 -0.79 -28.89
CA PRO A 413 -1.33 -1.98 -29.23
C PRO A 413 -2.49 -2.22 -28.26
N HIS A 414 -3.65 -2.62 -28.79
CA HIS A 414 -4.93 -2.67 -28.06
C HIS A 414 -5.10 -3.93 -27.20
N VAL A 415 -4.16 -4.16 -26.29
CA VAL A 415 -4.16 -5.32 -25.38
C VAL A 415 -4.55 -4.85 -23.96
N CYS A 416 -5.56 -5.47 -23.35
CA CYS A 416 -6.03 -5.08 -22.01
C CYS A 416 -4.95 -5.33 -20.93
N CYS A 417 -4.90 -4.45 -19.92
CA CYS A 417 -4.02 -4.57 -18.74
C CYS A 417 -4.28 -5.81 -17.85
N GLY A 418 -5.46 -6.44 -17.95
CA GLY A 418 -5.83 -7.60 -17.14
C GLY A 418 -6.25 -7.29 -15.69
N ARG A 419 -6.30 -6.01 -15.26
CA ARG A 419 -6.69 -5.63 -13.89
C ARG A 419 -7.99 -6.30 -13.38
N PRO A 420 -9.10 -6.38 -14.17
CA PRO A 420 -10.31 -7.05 -13.71
C PRO A 420 -10.10 -8.55 -13.43
N LEU A 421 -9.28 -9.25 -14.23
CA LEU A 421 -8.92 -10.66 -14.02
C LEU A 421 -8.17 -10.83 -12.70
N ILE A 422 -7.17 -9.96 -12.44
CA ILE A 422 -6.37 -9.97 -11.20
C ILE A 422 -7.26 -9.77 -9.98
N SER A 423 -8.06 -8.69 -9.95
CA SER A 423 -8.90 -8.33 -8.79
C SER A 423 -10.01 -9.34 -8.44
N ARG A 424 -10.33 -10.24 -9.38
CA ARG A 424 -11.28 -11.34 -9.17
C ARG A 424 -10.58 -12.69 -9.01
N GLY A 425 -9.25 -12.77 -9.00
CA GLY A 425 -8.51 -14.02 -8.81
C GLY A 425 -8.59 -14.98 -10.01
N PHE A 426 -8.80 -14.50 -11.24
CA PHE A 426 -8.67 -15.29 -12.47
C PHE A 426 -7.20 -15.29 -12.94
N LEU A 427 -6.30 -15.80 -12.10
CA LEU A 427 -4.86 -15.58 -12.29
C LEU A 427 -4.25 -16.33 -13.48
N ASP A 428 -4.82 -17.46 -13.90
CA ASP A 428 -4.36 -18.15 -15.12
C ASP A 428 -4.67 -17.34 -16.39
N ASP A 429 -5.87 -16.78 -16.47
CA ASP A 429 -6.26 -15.92 -17.59
C ASP A 429 -5.52 -14.57 -17.52
N ALA A 430 -5.34 -14.03 -16.32
CA ALA A 430 -4.55 -12.83 -16.08
C ALA A 430 -3.10 -13.03 -16.54
N ARG A 431 -2.48 -14.18 -16.26
CA ARG A 431 -1.13 -14.54 -16.71
C ARG A 431 -1.03 -14.57 -18.24
N LYS A 432 -1.99 -15.21 -18.93
CA LYS A 432 -2.04 -15.23 -20.40
C LYS A 432 -2.23 -13.84 -21.00
N GLN A 433 -3.07 -13.01 -20.37
CA GLN A 433 -3.28 -11.62 -20.78
C GLN A 433 -2.02 -10.78 -20.55
N ALA A 434 -1.35 -10.95 -19.41
CA ALA A 434 -0.13 -10.27 -19.03
C ALA A 434 1.01 -10.56 -20.01
N THR A 435 1.25 -11.83 -20.35
CA THR A 435 2.28 -12.21 -21.32
C THR A 435 2.04 -11.55 -22.68
N ARG A 436 0.80 -11.61 -23.19
CA ARG A 436 0.45 -10.94 -24.46
C ARG A 436 0.66 -9.44 -24.42
N LEU A 437 0.34 -8.80 -23.30
CA LEU A 437 0.53 -7.36 -23.14
C LEU A 437 2.01 -6.99 -23.08
N VAL A 438 2.80 -7.73 -22.28
CA VAL A 438 4.25 -7.51 -22.18
C VAL A 438 4.89 -7.66 -23.56
N ASP A 439 4.54 -8.70 -24.32
CA ASP A 439 5.07 -8.92 -25.67
C ASP A 439 4.69 -7.79 -26.64
N ALA A 440 3.46 -7.27 -26.52
CA ALA A 440 2.99 -6.17 -27.37
C ALA A 440 3.65 -4.82 -27.04
N LEU A 441 3.99 -4.58 -25.76
CA LEU A 441 4.58 -3.32 -25.31
C LEU A 441 6.12 -3.33 -25.31
N LEU A 442 6.75 -4.51 -25.31
CA LEU A 442 8.20 -4.65 -25.22
C LEU A 442 8.97 -3.87 -26.31
N PRO A 443 8.55 -3.87 -27.61
CA PRO A 443 9.26 -3.10 -28.63
C PRO A 443 9.27 -1.59 -28.34
N LEU A 444 8.15 -1.04 -27.84
CA LEU A 444 8.03 0.37 -27.46
C LEU A 444 8.95 0.68 -26.27
N ALA A 445 8.95 -0.19 -25.26
CA ALA A 445 9.77 -0.04 -24.07
C ALA A 445 11.28 -0.11 -24.39
N GLN A 446 11.70 -1.03 -25.27
CA GLN A 446 13.09 -1.15 -25.74
C GLN A 446 13.52 0.07 -26.57
N ALA A 447 12.62 0.65 -27.35
CA ALA A 447 12.84 1.91 -28.08
C ALA A 447 12.72 3.16 -27.19
N GLN A 448 12.60 2.97 -25.86
CA GLN A 448 12.45 4.04 -24.86
C GLN A 448 11.31 5.01 -25.18
N ARG A 449 10.26 4.53 -25.84
CA ARG A 449 9.05 5.31 -26.08
C ARG A 449 8.23 5.39 -24.79
N PRO A 450 7.79 6.57 -24.34
CA PRO A 450 6.97 6.68 -23.13
C PRO A 450 5.58 6.07 -23.39
N ILE A 451 5.22 5.06 -22.60
CA ILE A 451 3.90 4.41 -22.66
C ILE A 451 3.02 5.01 -21.56
N ILE A 452 2.01 5.78 -21.96
CA ILE A 452 1.31 6.71 -21.08
C ILE A 452 -0.08 6.18 -20.73
N PHE A 453 -0.33 5.99 -19.44
CA PHE A 453 -1.59 5.49 -18.91
C PHE A 453 -2.41 6.61 -18.27
N LEU A 454 -3.68 6.71 -18.65
CA LEU A 454 -4.62 7.64 -18.02
C LEU A 454 -5.40 7.01 -16.86
N GLU A 455 -5.53 5.68 -16.84
CA GLU A 455 -6.18 4.95 -15.74
C GLU A 455 -5.13 4.36 -14.79
N PRO A 456 -4.98 4.91 -13.55
CA PRO A 456 -3.95 4.44 -12.62
C PRO A 456 -4.14 2.98 -12.18
N GLY A 457 -5.39 2.47 -12.16
CA GLY A 457 -5.67 1.06 -11.91
C GLY A 457 -5.08 0.13 -12.98
N CYS A 458 -5.08 0.56 -14.25
CA CYS A 458 -4.47 -0.17 -15.36
C CYS A 458 -2.94 -0.04 -15.34
N TRP A 459 -2.43 1.17 -15.14
CA TRP A 459 -0.99 1.43 -15.01
C TRP A 459 -0.36 0.56 -13.92
N SER A 460 -0.93 0.57 -12.72
CA SER A 460 -0.42 -0.22 -11.59
C SER A 460 -0.47 -1.73 -11.82
N ALA A 461 -1.33 -2.23 -12.73
CA ALA A 461 -1.32 -3.66 -13.05
C ALA A 461 -0.03 -3.99 -13.81
N VAL A 462 0.31 -3.17 -14.80
CA VAL A 462 1.52 -3.32 -15.61
C VAL A 462 2.78 -3.02 -14.79
N PHE A 463 2.76 -1.93 -14.02
CA PHE A 463 3.91 -1.46 -13.26
C PHE A 463 4.26 -2.38 -12.08
N ASP A 464 3.25 -2.86 -11.33
CA ASP A 464 3.48 -3.53 -10.03
C ASP A 464 3.03 -4.98 -9.97
N ASP A 465 2.00 -5.40 -10.72
CA ASP A 465 1.47 -6.77 -10.62
C ASP A 465 2.11 -7.71 -11.64
N LEU A 466 2.24 -7.27 -12.90
CA LEU A 466 2.70 -8.14 -13.99
C LEU A 466 4.11 -8.71 -13.80
N PRO A 467 5.12 -7.97 -13.29
CA PRO A 467 6.44 -8.53 -13.04
C PRO A 467 6.46 -9.76 -12.14
N HIS A 468 5.45 -9.91 -11.28
CA HIS A 468 5.29 -11.06 -10.38
C HIS A 468 4.24 -12.07 -10.86
N LEU A 469 3.52 -11.79 -11.95
CA LEU A 469 2.46 -12.67 -12.46
C LEU A 469 2.89 -13.46 -13.70
N VAL A 470 3.71 -12.85 -14.56
CA VAL A 470 4.17 -13.48 -15.80
C VAL A 470 5.07 -14.69 -15.50
N PRO A 471 5.15 -15.66 -16.42
CA PRO A 471 6.11 -16.77 -16.32
C PRO A 471 7.55 -16.25 -16.19
N GLU A 472 8.40 -17.02 -15.51
CA GLU A 472 9.79 -16.66 -15.22
C GLU A 472 10.57 -16.11 -16.44
N PRO A 473 10.53 -16.75 -17.64
CA PRO A 473 11.27 -16.26 -18.81
C PRO A 473 10.83 -14.89 -19.34
N LYS A 474 9.67 -14.38 -18.89
CA LYS A 474 9.09 -13.09 -19.31
C LYS A 474 9.22 -12.01 -18.23
N ARG A 475 9.73 -12.33 -17.03
CA ARG A 475 9.81 -11.38 -15.91
C ARG A 475 10.69 -10.19 -16.25
N GLU A 476 11.80 -10.40 -16.92
CA GLU A 476 12.70 -9.30 -17.28
C GLU A 476 12.05 -8.37 -18.32
N SER A 477 11.44 -8.93 -19.35
CA SER A 477 10.63 -8.15 -20.30
C SER A 477 9.51 -7.37 -19.61
N ALA A 478 8.84 -7.96 -18.61
CA ALA A 478 7.82 -7.28 -17.83
C ALA A 478 8.39 -6.12 -16.99
N ARG A 479 9.60 -6.25 -16.42
CA ARG A 479 10.28 -5.16 -15.71
C ARG A 479 10.66 -4.02 -16.63
N ILE A 480 11.21 -4.32 -17.82
CA ILE A 480 11.54 -3.32 -18.84
C ILE A 480 10.28 -2.55 -19.26
N VAL A 481 9.18 -3.27 -19.55
CA VAL A 481 7.90 -2.65 -19.87
C VAL A 481 7.37 -1.80 -18.71
N ALA A 482 7.39 -2.33 -17.48
CA ALA A 482 6.94 -1.59 -16.30
C ALA A 482 7.68 -0.26 -16.13
N GLN A 483 9.00 -0.23 -16.30
CA GLN A 483 9.81 0.98 -16.18
C GLN A 483 9.54 2.03 -17.27
N ALA A 484 9.12 1.60 -18.48
CA ALA A 484 8.73 2.50 -19.57
C ALA A 484 7.30 3.06 -19.42
N CYS A 485 6.49 2.49 -18.52
CA CYS A 485 5.09 2.89 -18.32
C CYS A 485 4.97 4.05 -17.32
N LEU A 486 4.38 5.15 -17.78
CA LEU A 486 4.14 6.36 -16.99
C LEU A 486 2.65 6.59 -16.80
N THR A 487 2.27 7.19 -15.68
CA THR A 487 0.97 7.87 -15.59
C THR A 487 0.97 9.12 -16.46
N PHE A 488 -0.21 9.56 -16.92
CA PHE A 488 -0.35 10.81 -17.67
C PHE A 488 0.29 11.99 -16.96
N GLU A 489 0.14 12.08 -15.64
CA GLU A 489 0.69 13.17 -14.83
C GLU A 489 2.21 13.15 -14.76
N GLN A 490 2.83 11.97 -14.67
CA GLN A 490 4.29 11.84 -14.75
C GLN A 490 4.82 12.27 -16.11
N TRP A 491 4.13 11.92 -17.20
CA TRP A 491 4.52 12.34 -18.54
C TRP A 491 4.32 13.85 -18.71
N ALA A 492 3.14 14.38 -18.39
CA ALA A 492 2.81 15.79 -18.50
C ALA A 492 3.77 16.67 -17.66
N ALA A 493 4.10 16.28 -16.43
CA ALA A 493 5.07 17.00 -15.59
C ALA A 493 6.46 17.10 -16.25
N ARG A 494 6.86 16.11 -17.06
CA ARG A 494 8.16 16.10 -17.75
C ARG A 494 8.19 16.96 -19.01
N VAL A 495 7.07 17.06 -19.73
CA VAL A 495 7.02 17.75 -21.04
C VAL A 495 6.53 19.19 -20.94
N LEU A 496 5.81 19.54 -19.86
CA LEU A 496 5.41 20.91 -19.60
C LEU A 496 6.61 21.77 -19.19
N PRO A 497 6.67 23.04 -19.63
CA PRO A 497 7.73 23.96 -19.21
C PRO A 497 7.69 24.21 -17.70
N GLU A 498 8.84 24.55 -17.11
CA GLU A 498 8.92 24.86 -15.67
C GLU A 498 8.23 26.17 -15.30
N GLU A 499 8.26 27.12 -16.23
CA GLU A 499 7.53 28.37 -16.10
C GLU A 499 6.04 28.12 -16.33
N PRO A 500 5.15 28.69 -15.48
CA PRO A 500 3.72 28.55 -15.66
C PRO A 500 3.26 29.03 -17.04
N LEU A 501 2.49 28.21 -17.74
CA LEU A 501 1.98 28.49 -19.09
C LEU A 501 1.06 29.71 -19.16
N SER A 502 0.49 30.14 -18.02
CA SER A 502 -0.29 31.37 -17.91
C SER A 502 0.04 32.09 -16.60
N THR A 503 0.18 33.41 -16.67
CA THR A 503 0.38 34.33 -15.52
C THR A 503 -0.89 35.12 -15.18
N ALA A 504 -2.01 34.84 -15.84
CA ALA A 504 -3.30 35.44 -15.54
C ALA A 504 -3.74 35.09 -14.10
N SER A 505 -4.55 35.96 -13.48
CA SER A 505 -5.01 35.84 -12.08
C SER A 505 -5.43 34.41 -11.69
N PRO A 506 -5.26 33.99 -10.42
CA PRO A 506 -5.39 32.59 -10.03
C PRO A 506 -6.73 32.03 -10.50
N ARG A 507 -6.64 31.05 -11.40
CA ARG A 507 -7.77 30.20 -11.78
C ARG A 507 -8.27 29.51 -10.51
N ASP A 508 -9.58 29.21 -10.45
CA ASP A 508 -10.20 28.58 -9.28
C ASP A 508 -9.34 27.43 -8.72
N ILE A 509 -9.21 27.36 -7.39
CA ILE A 509 -8.44 26.30 -6.71
C ILE A 509 -8.94 24.94 -7.20
N VAL A 510 -8.04 24.10 -7.71
CA VAL A 510 -8.34 22.74 -8.16
C VAL A 510 -8.45 21.82 -6.95
N LEU A 511 -9.63 21.26 -6.71
CA LEU A 511 -9.79 20.21 -5.71
C LEU A 511 -9.34 18.88 -6.29
N HIS A 512 -8.18 18.40 -5.86
CA HIS A 512 -7.57 17.20 -6.40
C HIS A 512 -7.84 15.97 -5.51
N HIS A 513 -8.30 14.88 -6.12
CA HIS A 513 -8.37 13.56 -5.51
C HIS A 513 -7.45 12.57 -6.23
N GLY A 514 -6.24 12.36 -5.68
CA GLY A 514 -5.33 11.36 -6.24
C GLY A 514 -5.82 9.92 -6.05
N HIS A 515 -5.66 9.11 -7.10
CA HIS A 515 -6.11 7.71 -7.11
C HIS A 515 -5.28 6.86 -6.14
N CYS A 516 -5.91 5.91 -5.44
CA CYS A 516 -5.22 5.12 -4.41
C CYS A 516 -4.01 4.33 -4.94
N HIS A 517 -4.10 3.75 -6.14
CA HIS A 517 -2.96 3.04 -6.75
C HIS A 517 -1.81 3.98 -7.15
N GLN A 518 -2.13 5.22 -7.55
CA GLN A 518 -1.14 6.25 -7.88
C GLN A 518 -0.44 6.71 -6.59
N LYS A 519 -1.24 7.12 -5.58
CA LYS A 519 -0.77 7.50 -4.25
C LYS A 519 0.12 6.43 -3.62
N ALA A 520 -0.28 5.16 -3.71
CA ALA A 520 0.44 4.06 -3.10
C ALA A 520 1.81 3.79 -3.73
N LEU A 521 1.96 3.99 -5.04
CA LEU A 521 3.16 3.60 -5.77
C LEU A 521 4.10 4.77 -6.09
N ILE A 522 3.55 5.95 -6.41
CA ILE A 522 4.32 7.12 -6.85
C ILE A 522 3.90 8.45 -6.19
N GLY A 523 2.88 8.46 -5.34
CA GLY A 523 2.37 9.69 -4.73
C GLY A 523 1.55 10.55 -5.71
N THR A 524 1.38 11.83 -5.39
CA THR A 524 0.58 12.80 -6.16
C THR A 524 1.40 13.99 -6.67
N ASP A 525 2.70 14.02 -6.38
CA ASP A 525 3.58 15.17 -6.66
C ASP A 525 3.56 15.57 -8.14
N SER A 526 3.59 14.60 -9.06
CA SER A 526 3.48 14.88 -10.50
C SER A 526 2.16 15.55 -10.90
N THR A 527 1.05 15.21 -10.23
CA THR A 527 -0.23 15.87 -10.50
C THR A 527 -0.21 17.31 -10.01
N LEU A 528 0.33 17.56 -8.81
CA LEU A 528 0.44 18.91 -8.27
C LEU A 528 1.40 19.78 -9.10
N ASP A 529 2.47 19.18 -9.61
CA ASP A 529 3.41 19.85 -10.50
C ASP A 529 2.76 20.22 -11.85
N VAL A 530 1.96 19.31 -12.44
CA VAL A 530 1.18 19.61 -13.66
C VAL A 530 0.21 20.77 -13.42
N ILE A 531 -0.52 20.78 -12.29
CA ILE A 531 -1.46 21.85 -11.97
C ILE A 531 -0.72 23.18 -11.81
N ARG A 532 0.40 23.20 -11.09
CA ARG A 532 1.27 24.37 -10.92
C ARG A 532 1.79 24.90 -12.25
N LYS A 533 2.36 24.03 -13.10
CA LYS A 533 2.93 24.39 -14.42
C LYS A 533 1.87 24.90 -15.39
N ALA A 534 0.62 24.48 -15.22
CA ALA A 534 -0.52 25.02 -15.96
C ALA A 534 -1.08 26.34 -15.39
N GLY A 535 -0.44 26.92 -14.36
CA GLY A 535 -0.85 28.18 -13.72
C GLY A 535 -1.99 28.03 -12.70
N GLY A 536 -2.31 26.81 -12.27
CA GLY A 536 -3.33 26.52 -11.27
C GLY A 536 -2.78 26.36 -9.85
N GLU A 537 -3.66 26.52 -8.87
CA GLU A 537 -3.42 26.16 -7.47
C GLU A 537 -4.18 24.88 -7.12
N ALA A 538 -3.54 23.91 -6.47
CA ALA A 538 -4.15 22.63 -6.12
C ALA A 538 -4.37 22.49 -4.61
N ARG A 539 -5.56 22.04 -4.22
CA ARG A 539 -5.84 21.49 -2.89
C ARG A 539 -5.86 19.96 -2.98
N ASP A 540 -4.76 19.31 -2.62
CA ASP A 540 -4.67 17.84 -2.61
C ASP A 540 -5.42 17.25 -1.40
N LEU A 541 -6.41 16.41 -1.68
CA LEU A 541 -7.21 15.76 -0.63
C LEU A 541 -6.54 14.51 -0.09
N ASP A 542 -6.28 14.51 1.22
CA ASP A 542 -6.03 13.28 1.99
C ASP A 542 -7.33 12.52 2.31
N ALA A 543 -8.11 12.23 1.27
CA ALA A 543 -9.36 11.47 1.40
C ALA A 543 -9.17 9.95 1.42
N GLY A 544 -7.93 9.46 1.31
CA GLY A 544 -7.64 8.04 1.12
C GLY A 544 -8.25 7.48 -0.17
N CYS A 545 -8.97 6.37 -0.06
CA CYS A 545 -9.68 5.73 -1.18
C CYS A 545 -11.05 6.36 -1.41
N CYS A 546 -11.53 6.44 -2.66
CA CYS A 546 -12.90 6.87 -2.97
C CYS A 546 -13.97 5.87 -2.49
N GLY A 547 -13.61 4.60 -2.30
CA GLY A 547 -14.52 3.52 -1.89
C GLY A 547 -15.08 2.68 -3.04
N MET A 548 -14.89 3.07 -4.30
CA MET A 548 -15.43 2.33 -5.45
C MET A 548 -14.61 1.08 -5.82
N ALA A 549 -13.28 1.21 -5.94
CA ALA A 549 -12.36 0.10 -6.25
C ALA A 549 -12.88 -0.87 -7.35
N GLY A 550 -13.24 -0.32 -8.52
CA GLY A 550 -13.77 -1.10 -9.64
C GLY A 550 -15.11 -1.75 -9.30
N SER A 551 -15.20 -3.07 -9.45
CA SER A 551 -16.43 -3.84 -9.21
C SER A 551 -16.85 -3.93 -7.74
N PHE A 552 -15.97 -3.61 -6.79
CA PHE A 552 -16.25 -3.67 -5.36
C PHE A 552 -17.45 -2.78 -4.98
N GLY A 553 -17.37 -1.49 -5.28
CA GLY A 553 -18.40 -0.52 -4.89
C GLY A 553 -19.74 -0.72 -5.59
N TYR A 554 -19.76 -1.43 -6.72
CA TYR A 554 -21.00 -1.78 -7.43
C TYR A 554 -21.74 -2.97 -6.81
N GLN A 555 -21.09 -3.81 -6.01
CA GLN A 555 -21.72 -4.99 -5.42
C GLN A 555 -22.66 -4.60 -4.27
N ARG A 556 -23.78 -5.34 -4.18
CA ARG A 556 -24.79 -5.13 -3.12
C ARG A 556 -24.19 -5.25 -1.73
N ASP A 557 -23.41 -6.29 -1.49
CA ASP A 557 -22.89 -6.62 -0.15
C ASP A 557 -21.78 -5.65 0.30
N HIS A 558 -21.20 -4.88 -0.63
CA HIS A 558 -20.12 -3.92 -0.35
C HIS A 558 -20.61 -2.48 -0.39
N LEU A 559 -21.86 -2.23 -0.78
CA LEU A 559 -22.40 -0.89 -1.00
C LEU A 559 -22.25 -0.01 0.24
N ALA A 560 -22.68 -0.49 1.41
CA ALA A 560 -22.62 0.29 2.65
C ALA A 560 -21.18 0.72 2.99
N VAL A 561 -20.22 -0.20 2.89
CA VAL A 561 -18.79 0.09 3.15
C VAL A 561 -18.24 1.05 2.09
N SER A 562 -18.60 0.86 0.82
CA SER A 562 -18.18 1.72 -0.29
C SER A 562 -18.66 3.17 -0.11
N LEU A 563 -19.92 3.37 0.27
CA LEU A 563 -20.50 4.69 0.55
C LEU A 563 -19.84 5.32 1.78
N ALA A 564 -19.70 4.56 2.88
CA ALA A 564 -19.06 5.05 4.11
C ALA A 564 -17.61 5.51 3.88
N ILE A 565 -16.85 4.83 3.01
CA ILE A 565 -15.51 5.26 2.63
C ILE A 565 -15.55 6.59 1.87
N GLY A 566 -16.42 6.72 0.87
CA GLY A 566 -16.51 7.94 0.05
C GLY A 566 -17.02 9.17 0.83
N GLU A 567 -17.91 8.96 1.80
CA GLU A 567 -18.48 10.01 2.66
C GLU A 567 -17.54 10.52 3.75
N ARG A 568 -16.40 9.86 3.97
CA ARG A 568 -15.50 10.22 5.08
C ARG A 568 -14.86 11.59 4.92
N VAL A 569 -14.34 11.88 3.72
CA VAL A 569 -13.61 13.11 3.40
C VAL A 569 -13.92 13.59 1.99
N LEU A 570 -13.94 12.68 1.01
CA LEU A 570 -14.05 13.03 -0.41
C LEU A 570 -15.37 13.74 -0.74
N ALA A 571 -16.51 13.09 -0.49
CA ALA A 571 -17.81 13.67 -0.85
C ALA A 571 -18.12 14.97 -0.09
N PRO A 572 -17.86 15.09 1.23
CA PRO A 572 -18.00 16.36 1.94
C PRO A 572 -17.14 17.49 1.34
N ALA A 573 -15.88 17.22 1.01
CA ALA A 573 -14.99 18.23 0.44
C ALA A 573 -15.46 18.70 -0.94
N VAL A 574 -15.96 17.77 -1.78
CA VAL A 574 -16.52 18.10 -3.09
C VAL A 574 -17.79 18.94 -2.97
N ARG A 575 -18.70 18.61 -2.04
CA ARG A 575 -19.94 19.39 -1.85
C ARG A 575 -19.70 20.83 -1.38
N GLN A 576 -18.57 21.07 -0.72
CA GLN A 576 -18.17 22.39 -0.20
C GLN A 576 -17.30 23.19 -1.18
N HIS A 577 -17.03 22.66 -2.37
CA HIS A 577 -16.11 23.26 -3.32
C HIS A 577 -16.83 23.70 -4.60
N SER A 578 -16.57 24.92 -5.04
CA SER A 578 -17.18 25.53 -6.23
C SER A 578 -16.29 25.48 -7.47
N GLY A 579 -15.00 25.20 -7.31
CA GLY A 579 -14.03 25.12 -8.40
C GLY A 579 -13.97 23.74 -9.07
N PRO A 580 -12.99 23.53 -9.97
CA PRO A 580 -12.83 22.28 -10.69
C PRO A 580 -12.40 21.14 -9.74
N VAL A 581 -13.07 19.99 -9.86
CA VAL A 581 -12.66 18.75 -9.18
C VAL A 581 -11.92 17.87 -10.16
N VAL A 582 -10.70 17.46 -9.83
CA VAL A 582 -9.86 16.63 -10.69
C VAL A 582 -9.57 15.28 -10.03
N ALA A 583 -9.86 14.19 -10.75
CA ALA A 583 -9.57 12.83 -10.33
C ALA A 583 -9.13 11.96 -11.53
N PRO A 584 -7.95 11.33 -11.49
CA PRO A 584 -7.40 10.63 -12.66
C PRO A 584 -8.04 9.26 -12.93
N GLY A 585 -8.58 8.57 -11.92
CA GLY A 585 -9.18 7.25 -12.11
C GLY A 585 -10.67 7.24 -12.37
N PHE A 586 -11.10 6.37 -13.29
CA PHE A 586 -12.48 6.09 -13.70
C PHE A 586 -13.40 5.83 -12.51
N SER A 587 -12.99 4.89 -11.64
CA SER A 587 -13.79 4.49 -10.48
C SER A 587 -13.98 5.65 -9.49
N CYS A 588 -13.00 6.54 -9.38
CA CYS A 588 -13.06 7.68 -8.47
C CYS A 588 -14.03 8.74 -9.00
N ARG A 589 -13.98 9.07 -10.30
CA ARG A 589 -14.92 10.01 -10.92
C ARG A 589 -16.37 9.56 -10.79
N HIS A 590 -16.64 8.30 -11.11
CA HIS A 590 -17.99 7.72 -10.97
C HIS A 590 -18.49 7.72 -9.52
N GLN A 591 -17.61 7.49 -8.55
CA GLN A 591 -17.98 7.57 -7.13
C GLN A 591 -18.34 8.99 -6.72
N VAL A 592 -17.55 9.99 -7.14
CA VAL A 592 -17.83 11.39 -6.82
C VAL A 592 -19.14 11.83 -7.46
N GLU A 593 -19.35 11.53 -8.75
CA GLU A 593 -20.61 11.84 -9.44
C GLU A 593 -21.79 11.18 -8.73
N HIS A 594 -21.65 9.92 -8.31
CA HIS A 594 -22.70 9.21 -7.60
C HIS A 594 -23.04 9.83 -6.23
N LEU A 595 -22.03 10.23 -5.45
CA LEU A 595 -22.24 10.76 -4.09
C LEU A 595 -22.65 12.23 -4.06
N THR A 596 -22.26 13.01 -5.08
CA THR A 596 -22.32 14.48 -5.02
C THR A 596 -23.07 15.12 -6.18
N GLY A 597 -23.29 14.39 -7.29
CA GLY A 597 -23.80 14.95 -8.54
C GLY A 597 -22.74 15.73 -9.34
N THR A 598 -21.59 16.05 -8.77
CA THR A 598 -20.48 16.73 -9.45
C THR A 598 -19.73 15.75 -10.34
N ARG A 599 -19.52 16.12 -11.61
CA ARG A 599 -18.69 15.36 -12.55
C ARG A 599 -17.25 15.84 -12.50
N PRO A 600 -16.30 15.07 -11.94
CA PRO A 600 -14.91 15.49 -11.92
C PRO A 600 -14.27 15.32 -13.30
N LEU A 601 -13.30 16.15 -13.60
CA LEU A 601 -12.46 16.03 -14.78
C LEU A 601 -11.32 15.04 -14.53
N SER A 602 -10.89 14.34 -15.59
CA SER A 602 -9.54 13.76 -15.60
C SER A 602 -8.49 14.88 -15.68
N THR A 603 -7.26 14.58 -15.27
CA THR A 603 -6.16 15.56 -15.34
C THR A 603 -5.92 16.04 -16.77
N ALA A 604 -6.06 15.15 -17.76
CA ALA A 604 -5.89 15.49 -19.17
C ALA A 604 -6.95 16.46 -19.68
N GLN A 605 -8.22 16.27 -19.29
CA GLN A 605 -9.30 17.22 -19.65
C GLN A 605 -9.09 18.58 -19.01
N TRP A 606 -8.77 18.60 -17.71
CA TRP A 606 -8.52 19.86 -17.03
C TRP A 606 -7.36 20.61 -17.69
N LEU A 607 -6.26 19.89 -18.00
CA LEU A 607 -5.07 20.48 -18.63
C LEU A 607 -5.34 20.97 -20.06
N VAL A 608 -6.11 20.25 -20.88
CA VAL A 608 -6.41 20.74 -22.24
C VAL A 608 -7.22 22.04 -22.20
N ASP A 609 -8.15 22.17 -21.26
CA ASP A 609 -8.90 23.42 -21.05
C ASP A 609 -7.96 24.56 -20.62
N GLN A 610 -6.88 24.24 -19.89
CA GLN A 610 -5.88 25.21 -19.49
C GLN A 610 -4.99 25.70 -20.64
N LEU A 611 -4.76 24.86 -21.65
CA LEU A 611 -3.93 25.17 -22.82
C LEU A 611 -4.70 25.86 -23.95
N ALA A 612 -6.03 25.73 -23.96
CA ALA A 612 -6.90 26.37 -24.93
C ALA A 612 -7.20 27.85 -24.61
N THR A 613 -6.75 28.34 -23.45
CA THR A 613 -6.96 29.68 -22.90
C THR A 613 -5.64 30.41 -22.76
#